data_AF-A0A8J6IJY2-F1
#
_entry.id   AF-A0A8J6IJY2-F1
#
_cell.length_a   1.000
_cell.length_b   1.000
_cell.length_c   1.000
_cell.angle_alpha   90.00
_cell.angle_beta   90.00
_cell.angle_gamma   90.00
#
_symmetry.space_group_name_H-M   'P 1'
#
loop_
_entity.id
_entity.type
_entity.pdbx_description
1 polymer ?
#
loop_
_entity_poly.entity_id
_entity_poly.type
_entity_poly.pdbx_seq_one_letter_code
_entity_poly.pdbx_strand_id
1 'polypeptide(L)'
;MFKSFSILALAAVLLAACASEPEPAPAPPPPPEEPGPDAGTMGGMCGGIAAISCQDETAYCAYGPQDFQIADASGICKEQPDICTAEYKPVCGFDGKTYGNACNAAMEGVSVRRQGVCEGDEGTTAR
;
A
#
# COMPACT_ATOMS: atom_id res chain seq x y z
N MET A 1 44.78 20.28 70.18
CA MET A 1 44.59 21.21 69.05
C MET A 1 44.05 20.38 67.89
N PHE A 2 42.74 20.43 67.61
CA PHE A 2 42.14 21.23 66.52
C PHE A 2 42.92 21.08 65.20
N LYS A 3 42.38 20.64 64.06
CA LYS A 3 40.98 20.66 63.59
C LYS A 3 40.93 19.87 62.26
N SER A 4 39.75 19.32 61.99
CA SER A 4 39.22 18.81 60.71
C SER A 4 39.94 19.24 59.42
N PHE A 5 40.42 18.26 58.66
CA PHE A 5 40.46 18.29 57.19
C PHE A 5 39.92 16.92 56.73
N SER A 6 38.59 16.79 56.69
CA SER A 6 37.83 16.83 55.43
C SER A 6 38.29 15.72 54.48
N ILE A 7 37.82 14.48 54.66
CA ILE A 7 36.62 13.94 54.00
C ILE A 7 36.61 14.32 52.50
N LEU A 8 37.49 13.70 51.70
CA LEU A 8 37.48 13.86 50.23
C LEU A 8 38.22 12.70 49.54
N ALA A 9 37.91 11.46 49.90
CA ALA A 9 38.47 10.29 49.20
C ALA A 9 37.56 9.05 49.18
N LEU A 10 36.25 9.19 49.43
CA LEU A 10 35.35 8.03 49.55
C LEU A 10 34.01 8.19 48.80
N ALA A 11 34.02 8.80 47.62
CA ALA A 11 32.80 8.98 46.80
C ALA A 11 32.99 8.64 45.31
N ALA A 12 33.87 7.68 44.98
CA ALA A 12 34.20 7.38 43.57
C ALA A 12 34.09 5.89 43.17
N VAL A 13 33.36 5.04 43.90
CA VAL A 13 33.37 3.58 43.62
C VAL A 13 31.97 2.91 43.60
N LEU A 14 30.85 3.64 43.54
CA LEU A 14 29.51 3.01 43.62
C LEU A 14 28.45 3.51 42.61
N LEU A 15 28.83 4.10 41.47
CA LEU A 15 27.89 4.50 40.41
C LEU A 15 28.32 4.08 38.99
N ALA A 16 28.99 2.93 38.84
CA ALA A 16 29.38 2.41 37.52
C ALA A 16 29.07 0.92 37.34
N ALA A 17 28.01 0.40 37.97
CA ALA A 17 27.65 -1.02 37.90
C ALA A 17 26.25 -1.28 37.30
N CYS A 18 25.67 -0.33 36.56
CA CYS A 18 24.38 -0.52 35.87
C CYS A 18 24.42 0.05 34.44
N ALA A 19 25.31 -0.46 33.59
CA ALA A 19 25.25 -0.25 32.14
C ALA A 19 25.90 -1.43 31.40
N SER A 20 25.36 -2.62 31.63
CA SER A 20 25.50 -3.72 30.66
C SER A 20 24.09 -4.13 30.29
N GLU A 21 23.39 -3.24 29.59
CA GLU A 21 22.25 -3.67 28.81
C GLU A 21 22.81 -4.69 27.81
N PRO A 22 22.33 -5.94 27.79
CA PRO A 22 22.79 -6.90 26.81
C PRO A 22 22.53 -6.29 25.44
N GLU A 23 23.59 -6.15 24.63
CA GLU A 23 23.45 -5.67 23.26
C GLU A 23 22.38 -6.53 22.58
N PRO A 24 21.32 -5.93 22.01
CA PRO A 24 20.29 -6.68 21.35
C PRO A 24 20.94 -7.56 20.30
N ALA A 25 20.64 -8.86 20.33
CA ALA A 25 21.16 -9.80 19.38
C ALA A 25 20.91 -9.28 17.95
N PRO A 26 21.87 -9.45 17.02
CA PRO A 26 21.67 -9.04 15.64
C PRO A 26 20.39 -9.70 15.13
N ALA A 27 19.51 -8.90 14.54
CA ALA A 27 18.30 -9.40 13.93
C ALA A 27 18.67 -10.51 12.92
N PRO A 28 17.86 -11.57 12.81
CA PRO A 28 18.08 -12.57 11.76
C PRO A 28 18.12 -11.85 10.39
N PRO A 29 18.92 -12.34 9.43
CA PRO A 29 18.91 -11.79 8.09
C PRO A 29 17.46 -11.83 7.56
N PRO A 30 17.04 -10.82 6.78
CA PRO A 30 15.74 -10.88 6.14
C PRO A 30 15.64 -12.18 5.34
N PRO A 31 14.42 -12.74 5.20
CA PRO A 31 14.23 -13.84 4.25
C PRO A 31 14.80 -13.42 2.90
N PRO A 32 15.35 -14.36 2.10
CA PRO A 32 15.79 -14.04 0.76
C PRO A 32 14.67 -13.30 0.05
N GLU A 33 14.95 -12.08 -0.42
CA GLU A 33 14.06 -11.36 -1.32
C GLU A 33 13.90 -12.25 -2.54
N GLU A 34 12.81 -13.02 -2.59
CA GLU A 34 12.25 -13.37 -3.89
C GLU A 34 12.03 -12.02 -4.58
N PRO A 35 12.52 -11.80 -5.82
CA PRO A 35 12.30 -10.55 -6.51
C PRO A 35 10.80 -10.32 -6.56
N GLY A 36 10.30 -9.49 -5.64
CA GLY A 36 8.94 -8.98 -5.71
C GLY A 36 8.85 -8.30 -7.08
N PRO A 37 7.72 -8.43 -7.78
CA PRO A 37 7.59 -7.81 -9.09
C PRO A 37 7.90 -6.31 -8.96
N ASP A 38 8.89 -5.86 -9.72
CA ASP A 38 9.36 -4.46 -9.71
C ASP A 38 8.16 -3.52 -9.91
N ALA A 39 8.20 -2.35 -9.26
CA ALA A 39 7.09 -1.41 -9.33
C ALA A 39 6.76 -1.04 -10.80
N GLY A 40 5.48 -1.08 -11.13
CA GLY A 40 4.96 -0.86 -12.49
C GLY A 40 5.09 -2.05 -13.45
N THR A 41 5.74 -3.15 -13.07
CA THR A 41 5.76 -4.37 -13.91
C THR A 41 4.50 -5.22 -13.67
N MET A 42 4.26 -6.22 -14.52
CA MET A 42 3.12 -7.13 -14.36
C MET A 42 3.15 -7.83 -12.99
N GLY A 43 2.05 -7.74 -12.24
CA GLY A 43 1.99 -8.21 -10.85
C GLY A 43 2.66 -7.28 -9.83
N GLY A 44 3.35 -6.23 -10.28
CA GLY A 44 4.00 -5.21 -9.47
C GLY A 44 3.05 -4.13 -8.98
N MET A 45 3.53 -3.32 -8.03
CA MET A 45 2.74 -2.22 -7.46
C MET A 45 2.56 -1.07 -8.45
N CYS A 46 1.38 -0.46 -8.43
CA CYS A 46 1.05 0.74 -9.20
C CYS A 46 0.24 1.73 -8.36
N GLY A 47 0.08 2.96 -8.85
CA GLY A 47 -0.58 4.05 -8.12
C GLY A 47 0.25 4.52 -6.94
N GLY A 48 -0.41 4.74 -5.80
CA GLY A 48 0.20 5.23 -4.57
C GLY A 48 0.65 6.69 -4.64
N ILE A 49 1.31 7.15 -3.57
CA ILE A 49 1.89 8.50 -3.50
C ILE A 49 2.98 8.76 -4.57
N ALA A 50 3.61 7.70 -5.05
CA ALA A 50 4.63 7.75 -6.10
C ALA A 50 4.03 7.77 -7.52
N ALA A 51 2.69 7.66 -7.65
CA ALA A 51 1.98 7.66 -8.94
C ALA A 51 2.57 6.68 -9.97
N ILE A 52 2.92 5.47 -9.52
CA ILE A 52 3.62 4.48 -10.34
C ILE A 52 2.66 3.95 -11.41
N SER A 53 3.00 4.13 -12.67
CA SER A 53 2.24 3.59 -13.81
C SER A 53 2.65 2.16 -14.11
N CYS A 54 1.71 1.37 -14.64
CA CYS A 54 2.07 0.09 -15.26
C CYS A 54 2.86 0.34 -16.55
N GLN A 55 3.97 -0.37 -16.72
CA GLN A 55 4.90 -0.22 -17.84
C GLN A 55 4.38 -0.92 -19.10
N ASP A 56 3.64 -2.01 -18.92
CA ASP A 56 3.01 -2.74 -20.02
C ASP A 56 1.77 -1.98 -20.50
N GLU A 57 1.68 -1.76 -21.81
CA GLU A 57 0.57 -1.03 -22.43
C GLU A 57 -0.74 -1.83 -22.37
N THR A 58 -0.66 -3.15 -22.21
CA THR A 58 -1.83 -4.02 -22.00
C THR A 58 -2.11 -4.27 -20.53
N ALA A 59 -1.45 -3.57 -19.60
CA ALA A 59 -1.74 -3.65 -18.17
C ALA A 59 -2.55 -2.45 -17.68
N TYR A 60 -3.31 -2.67 -16.61
CA TYR A 60 -4.00 -1.63 -15.87
C TYR A 60 -3.74 -1.74 -14.38
N CYS A 61 -3.87 -0.62 -13.68
CA CYS A 61 -3.68 -0.60 -12.23
C CYS A 61 -4.97 -1.06 -11.54
N ALA A 62 -4.97 -2.29 -11.03
CA ALA A 62 -6.11 -2.86 -10.32
C ALA A 62 -6.06 -2.49 -8.83
N TYR A 63 -6.94 -1.59 -8.41
CA TYR A 63 -7.13 -1.25 -7.00
C TYR A 63 -7.98 -2.28 -6.27
N GLY A 64 -7.79 -2.38 -4.96
CA GLY A 64 -8.57 -3.20 -4.07
C GLY A 64 -9.97 -2.63 -3.80
N PRO A 65 -10.90 -3.47 -3.30
CA PRO A 65 -12.31 -3.09 -3.08
C PRO A 65 -12.53 -2.02 -2.00
N GLN A 66 -11.51 -1.67 -1.22
CA GLN A 66 -11.57 -0.69 -0.12
C GLN A 66 -10.88 0.65 -0.48
N ASP A 67 -10.31 0.75 -1.68
CA ASP A 67 -9.40 1.84 -2.05
C ASP A 67 -10.09 3.08 -2.62
N PHE A 68 -11.43 3.04 -2.72
CA PHE A 68 -12.25 4.07 -3.38
C PHE A 68 -12.18 5.47 -2.75
N GLN A 69 -11.69 5.61 -1.52
CA GLN A 69 -11.54 6.90 -0.82
C GLN A 69 -10.11 7.20 -0.33
N ILE A 70 -9.13 6.44 -0.80
CA ILE A 70 -7.74 6.61 -0.43
C ILE A 70 -7.02 7.32 -1.58
N ALA A 71 -6.61 8.57 -1.37
CA ALA A 71 -6.03 9.41 -2.42
C ALA A 71 -4.71 8.84 -2.97
N ASP A 72 -3.98 8.13 -2.13
CA ASP A 72 -2.73 7.43 -2.37
C ASP A 72 -2.92 5.91 -2.38
N ALA A 73 -4.10 5.45 -2.81
CA ALA A 73 -4.35 4.03 -3.03
C ALA A 73 -3.30 3.45 -3.98
N SER A 74 -2.72 2.32 -3.60
CA SER A 74 -1.85 1.52 -4.46
C SER A 74 -2.59 0.28 -4.94
N GLY A 75 -2.35 -0.13 -6.17
CA GLY A 75 -2.90 -1.33 -6.77
C GLY A 75 -1.81 -2.28 -7.24
N ILE A 76 -2.23 -3.28 -8.01
CA ILE A 76 -1.34 -4.21 -8.70
C ILE A 76 -1.58 -4.10 -10.21
N CYS A 77 -0.51 -4.07 -10.98
CA CYS A 77 -0.60 -4.14 -12.44
C CYS A 77 -1.15 -5.50 -12.86
N LYS A 78 -2.27 -5.50 -13.57
CA LYS A 78 -2.91 -6.68 -14.13
C LYS A 78 -3.09 -6.52 -15.62
N GLU A 79 -3.01 -7.62 -16.34
CA GLU A 79 -3.29 -7.69 -17.77
C GLU A 79 -4.76 -7.37 -18.06
N GLN A 80 -5.00 -6.63 -19.13
CA GLN A 80 -6.32 -6.35 -19.68
C GLN A 80 -6.83 -7.60 -20.41
N PRO A 81 -8.05 -8.09 -20.11
CA PRO A 81 -8.61 -9.24 -20.82
C PRO A 81 -9.03 -8.86 -22.24
N ASP A 82 -8.70 -9.69 -23.23
CA ASP A 82 -9.15 -9.53 -24.62
C ASP A 82 -10.62 -9.94 -24.84
N ILE A 83 -11.13 -10.85 -23.99
CA ILE A 83 -12.43 -11.48 -24.15
C ILE A 83 -13.18 -11.47 -22.82
N CYS A 84 -14.39 -10.93 -22.85
CA CYS A 84 -15.30 -10.90 -21.71
C CYS A 84 -16.58 -11.68 -21.99
N THR A 85 -17.16 -12.24 -20.92
CA THR A 85 -18.49 -12.86 -21.00
C THR A 85 -19.55 -11.78 -21.12
N ALA A 86 -20.71 -12.15 -21.69
CA ALA A 86 -21.86 -11.25 -21.85
C ALA A 86 -22.74 -11.16 -20.58
N GLU A 87 -22.24 -11.58 -19.42
CA GLU A 87 -23.02 -11.49 -18.18
C GLU A 87 -23.20 -10.02 -17.75
N TYR A 88 -24.41 -9.67 -17.33
CA TYR A 88 -24.69 -8.34 -16.82
C TYR A 88 -24.60 -8.32 -15.30
N LYS A 89 -23.49 -7.79 -14.79
CA LYS A 89 -23.19 -7.57 -13.36
C LYS A 89 -22.53 -6.18 -13.23
N PRO A 90 -23.31 -5.09 -13.32
CA PRO A 90 -22.76 -3.78 -13.56
C PRO A 90 -21.82 -3.32 -12.46
N VAL A 91 -20.80 -2.57 -12.87
CA VAL A 91 -19.81 -1.95 -11.98
C VAL A 91 -19.57 -0.50 -12.40
N CYS A 92 -19.23 0.34 -11.43
CA CYS A 92 -18.84 1.72 -11.67
C CYS A 92 -17.31 1.80 -11.67
N GLY A 93 -16.73 2.30 -12.75
CA GLY A 93 -15.30 2.51 -12.89
C GLY A 93 -14.77 3.71 -12.09
N PHE A 94 -13.46 3.77 -11.88
CA PHE A 94 -12.81 4.97 -11.33
C PHE A 94 -12.89 6.19 -12.26
N ASP A 95 -13.14 5.97 -13.55
CA ASP A 95 -13.40 7.00 -14.55
C ASP A 95 -14.83 7.54 -14.51
N GLY A 96 -15.69 6.99 -13.65
CA GLY A 96 -17.08 7.41 -13.50
C GLY A 96 -18.03 6.84 -14.55
N LYS A 97 -17.61 5.85 -15.35
CA LYS A 97 -18.50 5.16 -16.29
C LYS A 97 -19.04 3.85 -15.73
N THR A 98 -20.28 3.54 -16.07
CA THR A 98 -20.85 2.21 -15.84
C THR A 98 -20.37 1.21 -16.88
N TYR A 99 -19.86 0.08 -16.42
CA TYR A 99 -19.50 -1.07 -17.23
C TYR A 99 -20.46 -2.23 -17.00
N GLY A 100 -20.77 -3.00 -18.04
CA GLY A 100 -21.71 -4.12 -17.94
C GLY A 100 -21.25 -5.24 -16.99
N ASN A 101 -19.94 -5.39 -16.81
CA ASN A 101 -19.31 -6.22 -15.78
C ASN A 101 -17.86 -5.79 -15.52
N ALA A 102 -17.22 -6.37 -14.50
CA ALA A 102 -15.84 -6.08 -14.13
C ALA A 102 -14.81 -6.43 -15.21
N CYS A 103 -15.08 -7.45 -16.04
CA CYS A 103 -14.20 -7.78 -17.16
C CYS A 103 -14.22 -6.68 -18.21
N ASN A 104 -15.41 -6.18 -18.58
CA ASN A 104 -15.54 -5.08 -19.54
C ASN A 104 -14.83 -3.79 -19.06
N ALA A 105 -14.86 -3.52 -17.74
CA ALA A 105 -14.08 -2.41 -17.17
C ALA A 105 -12.57 -2.65 -17.33
N ALA A 106 -12.09 -3.84 -16.97
CA ALA A 106 -10.68 -4.21 -17.08
C ALA A 106 -10.18 -4.21 -18.53
N MET A 107 -11.01 -4.60 -19.50
CA MET A 107 -10.70 -4.57 -20.93
C MET A 107 -10.45 -3.14 -21.45
N GLU A 108 -11.06 -2.14 -20.83
CA GLU A 108 -10.76 -0.71 -21.09
C GLU A 108 -9.66 -0.15 -20.17
N GLY A 109 -9.00 -1.01 -19.39
CA GLY A 109 -7.97 -0.62 -18.44
C GLY A 109 -8.50 0.16 -17.23
N VAL A 110 -9.79 0.03 -16.91
CA VAL A 110 -10.43 0.75 -15.81
C VAL A 110 -10.63 -0.16 -14.60
N SER A 111 -10.07 0.26 -13.46
CA SER A 111 -10.34 -0.41 -12.19
C SER A 111 -11.77 -0.14 -11.72
N VAL A 112 -12.37 -1.15 -11.10
CA VAL A 112 -13.70 -1.04 -10.49
C VAL A 112 -13.60 -0.20 -9.22
N ARG A 113 -14.40 0.87 -9.15
CA ARG A 113 -14.58 1.69 -7.95
C ARG A 113 -15.58 1.04 -6.99
N ARG A 114 -16.72 0.58 -7.51
CA ARG A 114 -17.79 -0.07 -6.73
C ARG A 114 -18.65 -0.97 -7.59
N GLN A 115 -19.36 -1.89 -6.92
CA GLN A 115 -20.42 -2.68 -7.54
C GLN A 115 -21.65 -1.81 -7.85
N GLY A 116 -22.40 -2.17 -8.88
CA GLY A 116 -23.54 -1.41 -9.39
C GLY A 116 -23.13 -0.34 -10.40
N VAL A 117 -24.12 0.32 -10.99
CA VAL A 117 -23.90 1.44 -11.92
C VAL A 117 -23.30 2.67 -11.21
N CYS A 118 -22.73 3.61 -11.97
CA CYS A 118 -22.35 4.90 -11.43
C CYS A 118 -23.57 5.78 -11.14
N GLU A 119 -23.42 6.64 -10.13
CA GLU A 119 -24.44 7.64 -9.79
C GLU A 119 -24.56 8.66 -10.93
N GLY A 120 -25.77 8.85 -11.45
CA GLY A 120 -26.05 9.77 -12.57
C GLY A 120 -26.17 9.13 -13.95
N ASP A 121 -25.85 7.84 -14.10
CA ASP A 121 -26.14 7.08 -15.33
C ASP A 121 -27.61 6.61 -15.41
N GLU A 122 -28.33 6.73 -14.29
CA GLU A 122 -29.77 6.55 -14.19
C GLU A 122 -30.47 7.80 -14.76
N GLY A 123 -30.95 7.73 -15.99
CA GLY A 123 -31.82 8.74 -16.56
C GLY A 123 -33.18 8.87 -15.86
N THR A 124 -33.24 9.23 -14.56
CA THR A 124 -34.29 10.07 -13.93
C THR A 124 -34.04 10.33 -12.44
N THR A 125 -34.06 11.62 -12.10
CA THR A 125 -34.26 12.25 -10.77
C THR A 125 -33.11 12.23 -9.76
N ALA A 126 -32.12 13.07 -10.00
CA ALA A 126 -31.51 13.84 -8.91
C ALA A 126 -32.61 14.68 -8.22
N ARG A 127 -32.74 14.56 -6.91
CA ARG A 127 -33.58 15.41 -6.05
C ARG A 127 -32.77 16.59 -5.56
#